data_AF-A0A933HVB7-F1
#
_entry.id   AF-A0A933HVB7-F1
#
_cell.length_a   1.000
_cell.length_b   1.000
_cell.length_c   1.000
_cell.angle_alpha   90.00
_cell.angle_beta   90.00
_cell.angle_gamma   90.00
#
_symmetry.space_group_name_H-M   'P 1'
#
loop_
_entity.id
_entity.type
_entity.pdbx_description
1 polymer ?
#
loop_
_entity_poly.entity_id
_entity_poly.type
_entity_poly.pdbx_seq_one_letter_code
_entity_poly.pdbx_strand_id
1 'polypeptide(L)'
;MRNVPILAIFLAGVIHLAVAPVHYTHAPAHGIFFALAGAAEIFWALAFWRRPSTRLYYVGLAVAGGLVILWAVTRVLIQPFEHEPGPLDAGGLVCKGCELVGVVMLAILALQGRLSGVEKRSPLRLVGQPLAMALVVGVGSLGMGYGLEPYLPTLASQEEPMSEMPGYDHAALSSGATVTLGQLQISGAWARPAQMGGTSAVYLTIVNTGEQADALVDVQSPVAESAEVHEMRMDGDVMRMQPVARVEVAAGGRVELKPGGYHIMLMGLTRALAVGERIPIVLQFEHSGQVAVEATVTSP
;
A
#
# COMPACT_ATOMS: atom_id res chain seq x y z
N MET A 1 -13.79 32.96 1.46
CA MET A 1 -12.32 32.94 1.24
C MET A 1 -11.51 32.79 2.53
N ARG A 2 -11.69 33.63 3.57
CA ARG A 2 -10.86 33.58 4.79
C ARG A 2 -10.84 32.21 5.51
N ASN A 3 -11.96 31.48 5.46
CA ASN A 3 -12.11 30.20 6.15
C ASN A 3 -11.63 28.99 5.32
N VAL A 4 -11.40 29.18 4.02
CA VAL A 4 -10.96 28.10 3.10
C VAL A 4 -9.70 27.39 3.59
N PRO A 5 -8.60 28.09 3.95
CA PRO A 5 -7.40 27.39 4.41
C PRO A 5 -7.62 26.63 5.71
N ILE A 6 -8.51 27.12 6.57
CA ILE A 6 -8.80 26.48 7.85
C ILE A 6 -9.56 25.17 7.63
N LEU A 7 -10.58 25.21 6.77
CA LEU A 7 -11.36 24.02 6.41
C LEU A 7 -10.50 22.99 5.66
N ALA A 8 -9.62 23.45 4.76
CA ALA A 8 -8.75 22.56 4.00
C ALA A 8 -7.75 21.82 4.90
N ILE A 9 -7.06 22.53 5.81
CA ILE A 9 -6.12 21.91 6.74
C ILE A 9 -6.84 21.07 7.80
N PHE A 10 -8.03 21.49 8.24
CA PHE A 10 -8.87 20.66 9.11
C PHE A 10 -9.25 19.33 8.44
N LEU A 11 -9.66 19.38 7.17
CA LEU A 11 -10.01 18.18 6.41
C LEU A 11 -8.81 17.27 6.20
N ALA A 12 -7.63 17.82 5.88
CA ALA A 12 -6.39 17.04 5.84
C ALA A 12 -6.13 16.33 7.17
N GLY A 13 -6.29 17.04 8.30
CA GLY A 13 -6.10 16.44 9.60
C GLY A 13 -7.09 15.32 9.92
N VAL A 14 -8.35 15.45 9.50
CA VAL A 14 -9.35 14.37 9.60
C VAL A 14 -8.95 13.16 8.75
N ILE A 15 -8.47 13.38 7.52
CA ILE A 15 -8.02 12.31 6.64
C ILE A 15 -6.81 11.59 7.26
N HIS A 16 -5.80 12.31 7.76
CA HIS A 16 -4.66 11.73 8.46
C HIS A 16 -5.08 10.87 9.65
N LEU A 17 -6.02 11.34 10.49
CA LEU A 17 -6.54 10.52 11.59
C LEU A 17 -7.30 9.28 11.10
N ALA A 18 -8.04 9.39 9.99
CA ALA A 18 -8.79 8.27 9.42
C ALA A 18 -7.89 7.18 8.83
N VAL A 19 -6.76 7.55 8.22
CA VAL A 19 -5.79 6.59 7.66
C VAL A 19 -4.79 6.06 8.68
N ALA A 20 -4.64 6.72 9.83
CA ALA A 20 -3.69 6.32 10.87
C ALA A 20 -3.81 4.85 11.32
N PRO A 21 -5.02 4.27 11.54
CA PRO A 21 -5.14 2.85 11.89
C PRO A 21 -4.63 1.91 10.80
N VAL A 22 -4.90 2.23 9.53
CA VAL A 22 -4.42 1.45 8.37
C VAL A 22 -2.90 1.49 8.29
N HIS A 23 -2.30 2.66 8.47
CA HIS A 23 -0.84 2.75 8.52
C HIS A 23 -0.23 2.08 9.74
N TYR A 24 -0.94 2.06 10.89
CA TYR A 24 -0.47 1.41 12.11
C TYR A 24 -0.31 -0.10 11.94
N THR A 25 -1.21 -0.74 11.19
CA THR A 25 -1.13 -2.18 10.91
C THR A 25 0.04 -2.54 10.01
N HIS A 26 0.44 -1.64 9.10
CA HIS A 26 1.61 -1.83 8.27
C HIS A 26 2.91 -1.53 9.03
N ALA A 27 3.04 -0.32 9.59
CA ALA A 27 4.17 0.11 10.38
C ALA A 27 3.67 0.98 11.54
N PRO A 28 3.77 0.54 12.81
CA PRO A 28 3.28 1.31 13.95
C PRO A 28 3.85 2.74 14.02
N ALA A 29 5.12 2.95 13.60
CA ALA A 29 5.72 4.28 13.48
C ALA A 29 4.86 5.22 12.63
N HIS A 30 4.37 4.75 11.48
CA HIS A 30 3.62 5.57 10.54
C HIS A 30 2.23 5.84 11.06
N GLY A 31 1.55 4.84 11.62
CA GLY A 31 0.25 5.06 12.26
C GLY A 31 0.30 6.13 13.36
N ILE A 32 1.33 6.08 14.22
CA ILE A 32 1.56 7.12 15.24
C ILE A 32 1.83 8.47 14.58
N PHE A 33 2.68 8.52 13.56
CA PHE A 33 3.00 9.74 12.83
C PHE A 33 1.74 10.39 12.23
N PHE A 34 0.90 9.62 11.53
CA PHE A 34 -0.35 10.10 10.95
C PHE A 34 -1.34 10.57 12.02
N ALA A 35 -1.43 9.86 13.15
CA ALA A 35 -2.27 10.28 14.27
C ALA A 35 -1.82 11.64 14.84
N LEU A 36 -0.51 11.81 15.05
CA LEU A 36 0.06 13.06 15.57
C LEU A 36 -0.07 14.22 14.57
N ALA A 37 0.19 13.97 13.28
CA ALA A 37 0.02 14.95 12.21
C ALA A 37 -1.43 15.42 12.13
N GLY A 38 -2.38 14.49 12.09
CA GLY A 38 -3.81 14.81 12.02
C GLY A 38 -4.32 15.59 13.24
N ALA A 39 -3.88 15.19 14.44
CA ALA A 39 -4.20 15.92 15.66
C ALA A 39 -3.61 17.35 15.65
N ALA A 40 -2.38 17.51 15.17
CA ALA A 40 -1.73 18.82 15.07
C ALA A 40 -2.45 19.75 14.08
N GLU A 41 -2.87 19.24 12.93
CA GLU A 41 -3.60 20.01 11.92
C GLU A 41 -5.01 20.41 12.39
N ILE A 42 -5.74 19.49 13.02
CA ILE A 42 -7.06 19.79 13.61
C ILE A 42 -6.91 20.82 14.72
N PHE A 43 -5.97 20.62 15.64
CA PHE A 43 -5.72 21.56 16.74
C PHE A 43 -5.35 22.95 16.19
N TRP A 44 -4.45 22.99 15.22
CA TRP A 44 -4.07 24.22 14.54
C TRP A 44 -5.28 24.91 13.91
N ALA A 45 -6.10 24.17 13.17
CA ALA A 45 -7.26 24.72 12.48
C ALA A 45 -8.27 25.32 13.47
N LEU A 46 -8.56 24.62 14.57
CA LEU A 46 -9.45 25.10 15.63
C LEU A 46 -8.88 26.33 16.35
N ALA A 47 -7.56 26.34 16.62
CA ALA A 47 -6.88 27.48 17.24
C ALA A 47 -6.90 28.71 16.32
N PHE A 48 -6.57 28.52 15.05
CA PHE A 48 -6.57 29.58 14.03
C PHE A 48 -7.97 30.11 13.78
N TRP A 49 -9.00 29.25 13.77
CA TRP A 49 -10.40 29.65 13.66
C TRP A 49 -10.83 30.57 14.81
N ARG A 50 -10.44 30.24 16.05
CA ARG A 50 -10.80 31.01 17.24
C ARG A 50 -10.07 32.35 17.32
N ARG A 51 -8.75 32.36 17.12
CA ARG A 51 -7.91 33.56 17.28
C ARG A 51 -6.75 33.55 16.29
N PRO A 52 -6.97 34.02 15.04
CA PRO A 52 -5.90 34.13 14.05
C PRO A 52 -4.74 34.97 14.59
N SER A 53 -3.51 34.51 14.38
CA SER A 53 -2.31 35.25 14.76
C SER A 53 -1.15 34.94 13.83
N THR A 54 -0.15 35.83 13.82
CA THR A 54 1.07 35.65 13.04
C THR A 54 1.83 34.38 13.41
N ARG A 55 1.83 34.01 14.70
CA ARG A 55 2.45 32.76 15.16
C ARG A 55 1.74 31.55 14.55
N LEU A 56 0.41 31.52 14.64
CA LEU A 56 -0.36 30.41 14.07
C LEU A 56 -0.24 30.37 12.55
N TYR A 57 -0.14 31.51 11.85
CA TYR A 57 0.15 31.51 10.42
C TYR A 57 1.44 30.74 10.08
N TYR A 58 2.54 31.05 10.76
CA TYR A 58 3.82 30.37 10.52
C TYR A 58 3.79 28.89 10.94
N VAL A 59 3.12 28.56 12.06
CA VAL A 59 2.95 27.17 12.49
C VAL A 59 2.17 26.38 11.45
N GLY A 60 1.07 26.94 10.93
CA GLY A 60 0.24 26.25 9.94
C GLY A 60 0.99 25.97 8.65
N LEU A 61 1.77 26.94 8.16
CA LEU A 61 2.60 26.74 6.98
C LEU A 61 3.73 25.73 7.20
N ALA A 62 4.37 25.74 8.37
CA ALA A 62 5.43 24.80 8.67
C ALA A 62 4.92 23.36 8.82
N VAL A 63 3.78 23.18 9.50
CA VAL A 63 3.15 21.86 9.68
C VAL A 63 2.63 21.34 8.34
N ALA A 64 1.67 22.02 7.71
CA ALA A 64 1.06 21.53 6.47
C ALA A 64 2.06 21.51 5.30
N GLY A 65 2.89 22.56 5.17
CA GLY A 65 3.93 22.59 4.14
C GLY A 65 5.01 21.54 4.37
N GLY A 66 5.40 21.29 5.63
CA GLY A 66 6.37 20.26 5.97
C GLY A 66 5.86 18.85 5.67
N LEU A 67 4.57 18.59 5.91
CA LEU A 67 3.91 17.32 5.55
C LEU A 67 3.82 17.11 4.04
N VAL A 68 3.54 18.15 3.26
CA VAL A 68 3.59 18.08 1.78
C VAL A 68 5.00 17.78 1.27
N ILE A 69 6.02 18.48 1.80
CA ILE A 69 7.41 18.26 1.41
C ILE A 69 7.86 16.85 1.78
N LEU A 70 7.60 16.42 3.01
CA LEU A 70 7.95 15.09 3.48
C LEU A 70 7.31 14.01 2.61
N TRP A 71 6.01 14.12 2.31
CA TRP A 71 5.31 13.18 1.44
C TRP A 71 5.94 13.10 0.05
N ALA A 72 6.29 14.24 -0.56
CA ALA A 72 6.92 14.26 -1.88
C ALA A 72 8.29 13.56 -1.86
N VAL A 73 9.07 13.76 -0.79
CA VAL A 73 10.38 13.12 -0.62
C VAL A 73 10.23 11.60 -0.46
N THR A 74 9.26 11.12 0.31
CA THR A 74 9.05 9.67 0.54
C THR A 74 8.42 8.93 -0.64
N ARG A 75 8.09 9.62 -1.74
CA ARG A 75 7.76 8.96 -3.02
C ARG A 75 9.01 8.55 -3.82
N VAL A 76 10.16 9.13 -3.49
CA VAL A 76 11.43 8.88 -4.19
C VAL A 76 12.41 8.14 -3.29
N LEU A 77 12.47 8.53 -2.01
CA LEU A 77 13.30 7.89 -1.02
C LEU A 77 12.50 6.84 -0.26
N ILE A 78 13.18 5.76 0.13
CA ILE A 78 12.66 4.80 1.11
C ILE A 78 12.34 5.58 2.38
N GLN A 79 11.22 5.28 3.01
CA GLN A 79 10.85 5.92 4.27
C GLN A 79 11.41 5.11 5.45
N PRO A 80 11.78 5.75 6.58
CA PRO A 80 12.23 5.03 7.76
C PRO A 80 11.14 4.08 8.22
N PHE A 81 11.54 2.93 8.77
CA PHE A 81 10.63 1.85 9.20
C PHE A 81 9.97 1.08 8.06
N GLU A 82 10.43 1.25 6.82
CA GLU A 82 9.97 0.52 5.63
C GLU A 82 11.14 0.08 4.76
N HIS A 83 10.84 -0.84 3.83
CA HIS A 83 11.82 -1.40 2.91
C HIS A 83 11.74 -0.81 1.49
N GLU A 84 10.67 -0.09 1.16
CA GLU A 84 10.45 0.51 -0.15
C GLU A 84 9.85 1.93 -0.09
N PRO A 85 9.96 2.73 -1.18
CA PRO A 85 9.27 4.02 -1.27
C PRO A 85 7.76 3.86 -1.22
N GLY A 86 7.05 4.83 -0.65
CA GLY A 86 5.60 4.71 -0.49
C GLY A 86 4.83 4.80 -1.82
N PRO A 87 3.74 4.02 -2.01
CA PRO A 87 2.92 4.04 -3.22
C PRO A 87 2.15 5.34 -3.43
N LEU A 88 1.75 5.64 -4.66
CA LEU A 88 0.78 6.72 -4.90
C LEU A 88 -0.64 6.20 -4.65
N ASP A 89 -1.20 6.52 -3.48
CA ASP A 89 -2.57 6.16 -3.14
C ASP A 89 -3.52 7.38 -3.23
N ALA A 90 -4.80 7.10 -3.51
CA ALA A 90 -5.81 8.14 -3.67
C ALA A 90 -6.04 8.94 -2.38
N GLY A 91 -5.98 8.29 -1.21
CA GLY A 91 -6.17 8.94 0.09
C GLY A 91 -5.06 9.95 0.40
N GLY A 92 -3.82 9.54 0.19
CA GLY A 92 -2.62 10.38 0.30
C GLY A 92 -2.69 11.59 -0.64
N LEU A 93 -3.04 11.37 -1.91
CA LEU A 93 -3.18 12.46 -2.90
C LEU A 93 -4.27 13.47 -2.50
N VAL A 94 -5.43 13.01 -2.04
CA VAL A 94 -6.52 13.89 -1.58
C VAL A 94 -6.10 14.68 -0.34
N CYS A 95 -5.42 14.03 0.63
CA CYS A 95 -4.92 14.69 1.83
C CYS A 95 -3.91 15.79 1.47
N LYS A 96 -2.92 15.47 0.64
CA LYS A 96 -1.92 16.46 0.19
C LYS A 96 -2.54 17.58 -0.63
N GLY A 97 -3.55 17.29 -1.45
CA GLY A 97 -4.33 18.31 -2.14
C GLY A 97 -4.97 19.30 -1.17
N CYS A 98 -5.56 18.82 -0.07
CA CYS A 98 -6.14 19.66 0.97
C CYS A 98 -5.08 20.54 1.67
N GLU A 99 -3.95 19.96 2.05
CA GLU A 99 -2.82 20.71 2.64
C GLU A 99 -2.30 21.79 1.71
N LEU A 100 -2.09 21.45 0.44
CA LEU A 100 -1.58 22.39 -0.58
C LEU A 100 -2.55 23.56 -0.77
N VAL A 101 -3.85 23.29 -0.87
CA VAL A 101 -4.88 24.34 -0.91
C VAL A 101 -4.82 25.21 0.35
N GLY A 102 -4.68 24.59 1.52
CA GLY A 102 -4.50 25.28 2.80
C GLY A 102 -3.33 26.25 2.81
N VAL A 103 -2.15 25.74 2.46
CA VAL A 103 -0.88 26.48 2.40
C VAL A 103 -0.96 27.65 1.41
N VAL A 104 -1.42 27.38 0.18
CA VAL A 104 -1.54 28.39 -0.87
C VAL A 104 -2.53 29.48 -0.46
N MET A 105 -3.70 29.12 0.07
CA MET A 105 -4.70 30.09 0.48
C MET A 105 -4.27 30.92 1.70
N LEU A 106 -3.52 30.35 2.65
CA LEU A 106 -2.91 31.13 3.74
C LEU A 106 -1.92 32.17 3.20
N ALA A 107 -1.04 31.77 2.28
CA ALA A 107 -0.08 32.67 1.66
C ALA A 107 -0.77 33.82 0.90
N ILE A 108 -1.81 33.51 0.13
CA ILE A 108 -2.62 34.53 -0.58
C ILE A 108 -3.25 35.51 0.41
N LEU A 109 -3.88 35.04 1.49
CA LEU A 109 -4.49 35.92 2.48
C LEU A 109 -3.45 36.80 3.21
N ALA A 110 -2.25 36.27 3.47
CA ALA A 110 -1.15 37.02 4.06
C ALA A 110 -0.67 38.14 3.12
N LEU A 111 -0.44 37.82 1.84
CA LEU A 111 0.01 38.77 0.83
C LEU A 111 -1.05 39.86 0.53
N GLN A 112 -2.34 39.52 0.66
CA GLN A 112 -3.45 40.48 0.56
C GLN A 112 -3.62 41.36 1.81
N GLY A 113 -2.83 41.17 2.87
CA GLY A 113 -2.99 41.90 4.13
C GLY A 113 -4.29 41.57 4.87
N ARG A 114 -4.89 40.41 4.59
CA ARG A 114 -6.20 39.99 5.16
C ARG A 114 -6.06 39.18 6.45
N LEU A 115 -4.84 39.04 6.95
CA LEU A 115 -4.51 38.38 8.20
C LEU A 115 -3.95 39.42 9.17
N SER A 116 -4.79 39.83 10.12
CA SER A 116 -4.45 40.82 11.14
C SER A 116 -3.15 40.44 11.86
N GLY A 117 -2.16 41.33 11.84
CA GLY A 117 -0.83 41.12 12.45
C GLY A 117 0.21 40.42 11.57
N VAL A 118 -0.19 39.82 10.44
CA VAL A 118 0.74 39.24 9.43
C VAL A 118 1.16 40.31 8.42
N GLU A 119 0.27 41.24 8.11
CA GLU A 119 0.37 42.31 7.09
C GLU A 119 1.58 43.26 7.19
N LYS A 120 2.33 43.27 8.29
CA LYS A 120 3.42 44.24 8.54
C LYS A 120 4.81 43.78 8.08
N ARG A 121 4.93 42.65 7.37
CA ARG A 121 6.21 42.05 6.97
C ARG A 121 6.39 42.03 5.46
N SER A 122 7.66 42.04 5.01
CA SER A 122 7.98 41.94 3.59
C SER A 122 7.51 40.58 3.02
N PRO A 123 7.08 40.53 1.74
CA PRO A 123 6.64 39.29 1.09
C PRO A 123 7.67 38.15 1.19
N LEU A 124 8.96 38.48 1.07
CA LEU A 124 10.06 37.52 1.21
C LEU A 124 10.06 36.83 2.59
N ARG A 125 9.76 37.58 3.66
CA ARG A 125 9.68 37.01 5.02
C ARG A 125 8.39 36.23 5.25
N LEU A 126 7.29 36.68 4.64
CA LEU A 126 5.98 36.02 4.74
C LEU A 126 5.94 34.63 4.12
N VAL A 127 6.71 34.41 3.06
CA VAL A 127 6.73 33.14 2.32
C VAL A 127 8.04 32.37 2.54
N GLY A 128 9.18 33.07 2.50
CA GLY A 128 10.50 32.42 2.58
C GLY A 128 10.82 31.79 3.93
N GLN A 129 10.50 32.47 5.05
CA GLN A 129 10.71 31.90 6.39
C GLN A 129 9.90 30.62 6.63
N PRO A 130 8.58 30.56 6.33
CA PRO A 130 7.81 29.35 6.53
C PRO A 130 8.21 28.25 5.55
N LEU A 131 8.63 28.58 4.31
CA LEU A 131 9.14 27.56 3.38
C LEU A 131 10.42 26.91 3.92
N ALA A 132 11.35 27.70 4.45
CA ALA A 132 12.55 27.17 5.10
C ALA A 132 12.18 26.33 6.32
N MET A 133 11.20 26.76 7.12
CA MET A 133 10.73 26.01 8.28
C MET A 133 10.03 24.70 7.89
N ALA A 134 9.21 24.71 6.84
CA ALA A 134 8.56 23.53 6.28
C ALA A 134 9.59 22.52 5.76
N LEU A 135 10.64 22.99 5.08
CA LEU A 135 11.74 22.14 4.63
C LEU A 135 12.47 21.50 5.82
N VAL A 136 12.81 22.30 6.84
CA VAL A 136 13.48 21.82 8.05
C VAL A 136 12.60 20.83 8.82
N VAL A 137 11.30 21.10 8.95
CA VAL A 137 10.35 20.20 9.63
C VAL A 137 10.21 18.90 8.85
N GLY A 138 9.95 18.97 7.54
CA GLY A 138 9.79 17.77 6.70
C GLY A 138 11.04 16.89 6.67
N VAL A 139 12.19 17.46 6.31
CA VAL A 139 13.46 16.72 6.25
C VAL A 139 13.93 16.29 7.64
N GLY A 140 13.72 17.13 8.65
CA GLY A 140 14.06 16.83 10.04
C GLY A 140 13.27 15.66 10.61
N SER A 141 11.96 15.57 10.32
CA SER A 141 11.13 14.42 10.68
C SER A 141 11.62 13.13 10.02
N LEU A 142 12.04 13.20 8.75
CA LEU A 142 12.62 12.04 8.05
C LEU A 142 13.94 11.59 8.70
N GLY A 143 14.85 12.53 8.96
CA GLY A 143 16.12 12.25 9.62
C GLY A 143 15.96 11.72 11.04
N MET A 144 14.97 12.21 11.78
CA MET A 144 14.61 11.69 13.10
C MET A 144 14.12 10.24 13.02
N GLY A 145 13.31 9.89 12.01
CA GLY A 145 12.86 8.52 11.79
C GLY A 145 14.04 7.56 11.59
N TYR A 146 14.95 7.88 10.66
CA TYR A 146 16.15 7.07 10.44
C TYR A 146 17.08 6.99 11.66
N GLY A 147 17.19 8.07 12.42
CA GLY A 147 18.00 8.08 13.65
C GLY A 147 17.42 7.19 14.75
N LEU A 148 16.10 6.99 14.76
CA LEU A 148 15.40 6.16 15.77
C LEU A 148 15.22 4.71 15.35
N GLU A 149 15.21 4.43 14.05
CA GLU A 149 14.95 3.10 13.48
C GLU A 149 15.79 1.97 14.10
N PRO A 150 17.12 2.09 14.29
CA PRO A 150 17.92 1.05 14.93
C PRO A 150 17.54 0.75 16.39
N TYR A 151 16.83 1.67 17.06
CA TYR A 151 16.50 1.58 18.48
C TYR A 151 15.06 1.19 18.74
N LEU A 152 14.19 1.23 17.72
CA LEU A 152 12.75 1.00 17.85
C LEU A 152 12.24 -0.01 16.80
N PRO A 153 12.77 -1.24 16.76
CA PRO A 153 12.41 -2.23 15.74
C PRO A 153 10.93 -2.64 15.79
N THR A 154 10.28 -2.52 16.94
CA THR A 154 8.84 -2.79 17.07
C THR A 154 7.95 -1.78 16.35
N LEU A 155 8.50 -0.63 15.96
CA LEU A 155 7.78 0.38 15.17
C LEU A 155 7.99 0.22 13.67
N ALA A 156 8.88 -0.70 13.26
CA ALA A 156 9.13 -1.05 11.86
C ALA A 156 7.90 -1.70 11.21
N SER A 157 7.90 -1.77 9.88
CA SER A 157 6.91 -2.50 9.11
C SER A 157 6.78 -3.92 9.66
N GLN A 158 5.58 -4.25 10.15
CA GLN A 158 5.25 -5.58 10.61
C GLN A 158 4.94 -6.38 9.34
N GLU A 159 5.94 -7.10 8.83
CA GLU A 159 5.64 -8.20 7.91
C GLU A 159 4.72 -9.15 8.68
N GLU A 160 3.51 -9.42 8.20
CA GLU A 160 2.76 -10.59 8.67
C GLU A 160 3.70 -11.78 8.47
N PRO A 161 4.22 -12.39 9.55
CA PRO A 161 5.17 -13.45 9.39
C PRO A 161 4.39 -14.61 8.80
N MET A 162 4.79 -14.99 7.59
CA MET A 162 4.27 -16.08 6.79
C MET A 162 4.06 -17.40 7.57
N SER A 163 4.72 -17.51 8.74
CA SER A 163 4.61 -18.57 9.75
C SER A 163 3.26 -18.72 10.46
N GLU A 164 2.36 -17.74 10.41
CA GLU A 164 1.06 -17.82 11.12
C GLU A 164 -0.13 -18.22 10.23
N MET A 165 0.08 -18.43 8.92
CA MET A 165 -0.97 -18.97 8.06
C MET A 165 -1.22 -20.47 8.34
N PRO A 166 -2.48 -20.90 8.56
CA PRO A 166 -2.81 -22.30 8.77
C PRO A 166 -2.36 -23.15 7.57
N GLY A 167 -1.44 -24.11 7.80
CA GLY A 167 -0.91 -25.01 6.77
C GLY A 167 0.42 -24.58 6.15
N TYR A 168 1.08 -23.54 6.67
CA TYR A 168 2.39 -23.07 6.21
C TYR A 168 3.54 -23.79 6.94
N ASP A 169 4.10 -24.86 6.37
CA ASP A 169 5.31 -25.53 6.87
C ASP A 169 6.55 -25.06 6.08
N HIS A 170 7.37 -24.23 6.72
CA HIS A 170 8.62 -23.70 6.16
C HIS A 170 9.61 -24.80 5.71
N ALA A 171 9.51 -26.01 6.25
CA ALA A 171 10.43 -27.11 5.92
C ALA A 171 10.09 -27.83 4.60
N ALA A 172 8.89 -27.63 4.04
CA ALA A 172 8.40 -28.41 2.90
C ALA A 172 8.62 -27.74 1.51
N LEU A 173 9.07 -26.49 1.46
CA LEU A 173 8.96 -25.65 0.25
C LEU A 173 10.32 -25.32 -0.36
N SER A 174 10.88 -26.28 -1.11
CA SER A 174 11.91 -25.99 -2.11
C SER A 174 11.28 -25.70 -3.48
N SER A 175 11.89 -24.80 -4.26
CA SER A 175 11.41 -24.45 -5.60
C SER A 175 11.33 -25.73 -6.46
N GLY A 176 10.14 -26.02 -7.00
CA GLY A 176 9.88 -27.22 -7.80
C GLY A 176 9.42 -28.45 -7.02
N ALA A 177 9.31 -28.38 -5.69
CA ALA A 177 8.75 -29.48 -4.90
C ALA A 177 7.25 -29.64 -5.15
N THR A 178 6.81 -30.89 -5.31
CA THR A 178 5.39 -31.24 -5.33
C THR A 178 4.83 -31.11 -3.91
N VAL A 179 3.87 -30.22 -3.73
CA VAL A 179 3.11 -30.08 -2.48
C VAL A 179 1.93 -31.06 -2.53
N THR A 180 1.73 -31.81 -1.45
CA THR A 180 0.65 -32.80 -1.34
C THR A 180 -0.40 -32.35 -0.34
N LEU A 181 -1.66 -32.31 -0.75
CA LEU A 181 -2.83 -32.08 0.10
C LEU A 181 -3.79 -33.27 -0.05
N GLY A 182 -3.77 -34.19 0.90
CA GLY A 182 -4.53 -35.44 0.77
C GLY A 182 -4.10 -36.23 -0.47
N GLN A 183 -4.99 -36.35 -1.45
CA GLN A 183 -4.75 -37.02 -2.75
C GLN A 183 -4.46 -36.04 -3.90
N LEU A 184 -4.32 -34.74 -3.60
CA LEU A 184 -3.95 -33.73 -4.58
C LEU A 184 -2.44 -33.49 -4.54
N GLN A 185 -1.83 -33.44 -5.72
CA GLN A 185 -0.43 -33.09 -5.93
C GLN A 185 -0.36 -31.81 -6.74
N ILE A 186 0.22 -30.77 -6.15
CA ILE A 186 0.40 -29.46 -6.77
C ILE A 186 1.88 -29.24 -7.04
N SER A 187 2.24 -28.88 -8.27
CA SER A 187 3.65 -28.78 -8.67
C SER A 187 3.88 -27.72 -9.75
N GLY A 188 5.14 -27.32 -9.90
CA GLY A 188 5.57 -26.44 -10.99
C GLY A 188 4.99 -25.03 -10.91
N ALA A 189 4.76 -24.51 -9.70
CA ALA A 189 4.22 -23.18 -9.51
C ALA A 189 5.22 -22.08 -9.90
N TRP A 190 4.82 -21.18 -10.80
CA TRP A 190 5.62 -20.03 -11.22
C TRP A 190 4.75 -18.82 -11.58
N ALA A 191 5.33 -17.63 -11.45
CA ALA A 191 4.64 -16.35 -11.66
C ALA A 191 5.39 -15.45 -12.64
N ARG A 192 4.69 -14.54 -13.30
CA ARG A 192 5.31 -13.50 -14.14
C ARG A 192 5.82 -12.32 -13.29
N PRO A 193 6.95 -11.70 -13.67
CA PRO A 193 7.36 -10.45 -13.05
C PRO A 193 6.38 -9.33 -13.41
N ALA A 194 6.18 -8.40 -12.47
CA ALA A 194 5.23 -7.29 -12.61
C ALA A 194 5.57 -6.15 -11.65
N GLN A 195 5.08 -4.95 -11.94
CA GLN A 195 5.27 -3.76 -11.09
C GLN A 195 4.15 -3.66 -10.03
N MET A 196 4.43 -2.94 -8.95
CA MET A 196 3.44 -2.59 -7.92
C MET A 196 2.20 -1.91 -8.54
N GLY A 197 1.01 -2.20 -8.01
CA GLY A 197 -0.28 -1.77 -8.52
C GLY A 197 -0.71 -2.45 -9.84
N GLY A 198 0.20 -3.21 -10.46
CA GLY A 198 -0.05 -3.95 -11.69
C GLY A 198 -0.74 -5.30 -11.43
N THR A 199 -0.69 -6.14 -12.45
CA THR A 199 -1.27 -7.48 -12.43
C THR A 199 -0.23 -8.52 -12.83
N SER A 200 -0.27 -9.71 -12.24
CA SER A 200 0.60 -10.85 -12.61
C SER A 200 -0.21 -12.13 -12.80
N ALA A 201 0.34 -13.08 -13.54
CA ALA A 201 -0.27 -14.39 -13.76
C ALA A 201 0.60 -15.48 -13.12
N VAL A 202 -0.06 -16.42 -12.44
CA VAL A 202 0.53 -17.60 -11.82
C VAL A 202 0.04 -18.86 -12.53
N TYR A 203 0.96 -19.79 -12.72
CA TYR A 203 0.79 -21.05 -13.43
C TYR A 203 1.27 -22.19 -12.55
N LEU A 204 0.61 -23.34 -12.63
CA LEU A 204 0.91 -24.54 -11.85
C LEU A 204 0.20 -25.75 -12.44
N THR A 205 0.51 -26.93 -11.92
CA THR A 205 -0.19 -28.17 -12.25
C THR A 205 -0.84 -28.76 -11.02
N ILE A 206 -2.07 -29.24 -11.15
CA ILE A 206 -2.79 -30.00 -10.12
C ILE A 206 -3.07 -31.40 -10.67
N VAL A 207 -2.68 -32.44 -9.92
CA VAL A 207 -2.98 -33.84 -10.21
C VAL A 207 -3.79 -34.41 -9.05
N ASN A 208 -4.90 -35.07 -9.35
CA ASN A 208 -5.72 -35.77 -8.36
C ASN A 208 -5.46 -37.27 -8.48
N THR A 209 -4.80 -37.86 -7.49
CA THR A 209 -4.52 -39.32 -7.43
C THR A 209 -5.63 -40.10 -6.73
N GLY A 210 -6.70 -39.43 -6.30
CA GLY A 210 -7.82 -40.02 -5.59
C GLY A 210 -8.92 -40.57 -6.51
N GLU A 211 -9.88 -41.25 -5.89
CA GLU A 211 -11.02 -41.87 -6.56
C GLU A 211 -12.25 -40.94 -6.67
N GLN A 212 -12.18 -39.75 -6.04
CA GLN A 212 -13.24 -38.74 -6.08
C GLN A 212 -12.72 -37.46 -6.74
N ALA A 213 -13.59 -36.77 -7.49
CA ALA A 213 -13.27 -35.47 -8.04
C ALA A 213 -13.18 -34.41 -6.93
N ASP A 214 -12.36 -33.38 -7.16
CA ASP A 214 -12.28 -32.17 -6.34
C ASP A 214 -12.33 -30.95 -7.27
N ALA A 215 -12.31 -29.74 -6.73
CA ALA A 215 -12.20 -28.54 -7.53
C ALA A 215 -11.48 -27.41 -6.80
N LEU A 216 -10.69 -26.64 -7.55
CA LEU A 216 -10.17 -25.37 -7.09
C LEU A 216 -11.30 -24.34 -7.14
N VAL A 217 -11.65 -23.77 -5.99
CA VAL A 217 -12.81 -22.87 -5.84
C VAL A 217 -12.42 -21.47 -5.38
N ASP A 218 -11.25 -21.30 -4.78
CA ASP A 218 -10.74 -20.00 -4.38
C ASP A 218 -9.20 -19.98 -4.38
N VAL A 219 -8.63 -18.79 -4.57
CA VAL A 219 -7.18 -18.54 -4.56
C VAL A 219 -6.89 -17.22 -3.87
N GLN A 220 -5.83 -17.20 -3.06
CA GLN A 220 -5.45 -16.01 -2.30
C GLN A 220 -3.94 -15.82 -2.35
N SER A 221 -3.49 -14.57 -2.25
CA SER A 221 -2.08 -14.25 -2.13
C SER A 221 -1.89 -12.92 -1.41
N PRO A 222 -0.99 -12.83 -0.43
CA PRO A 222 -0.73 -11.57 0.29
C PRO A 222 -0.01 -10.51 -0.56
N VAL A 223 0.50 -10.88 -1.75
CA VAL A 223 1.20 -9.94 -2.64
C VAL A 223 0.25 -9.19 -3.60
N ALA A 224 -1.06 -9.37 -3.45
CA ALA A 224 -2.07 -8.76 -4.31
C ALA A 224 -3.35 -8.41 -3.53
N GLU A 225 -4.05 -7.35 -3.94
CA GLU A 225 -5.37 -6.98 -3.39
C GLU A 225 -6.42 -8.08 -3.62
N SER A 226 -6.32 -8.79 -4.74
CA SER A 226 -7.19 -9.93 -5.05
C SER A 226 -6.50 -10.93 -5.97
N ALA A 227 -6.95 -12.19 -5.89
CA ALA A 227 -6.53 -13.26 -6.77
C ALA A 227 -7.75 -13.99 -7.31
N GLU A 228 -7.76 -14.32 -8.60
CA GLU A 228 -8.88 -15.00 -9.26
C GLU A 228 -8.36 -16.09 -10.21
N VAL A 229 -9.14 -17.15 -10.43
CA VAL A 229 -8.82 -18.12 -11.49
C VAL A 229 -9.48 -17.68 -12.78
N HIS A 230 -8.71 -17.58 -13.86
CA HIS A 230 -9.16 -17.13 -15.18
C HIS A 230 -8.95 -18.22 -16.24
N GLU A 231 -9.77 -18.21 -17.28
CA GLU A 231 -9.63 -19.07 -18.47
C GLU A 231 -9.44 -18.21 -19.71
N MET A 232 -8.55 -18.65 -20.61
CA MET A 232 -8.47 -18.15 -21.97
C MET A 232 -9.38 -18.97 -22.89
N ARG A 233 -10.43 -18.36 -23.42
CA ARG A 233 -11.40 -19.03 -24.31
C ARG A 233 -11.60 -18.24 -25.60
N MET A 234 -11.71 -18.96 -26.72
CA MET A 234 -12.18 -18.39 -27.99
C MET A 234 -13.68 -18.07 -27.90
N ASP A 235 -14.03 -16.83 -28.14
CA ASP A 235 -15.41 -16.39 -28.36
C ASP A 235 -15.48 -15.76 -29.77
N GLY A 236 -15.93 -16.58 -30.72
CA GLY A 236 -15.77 -16.30 -32.16
C GLY A 236 -14.30 -16.31 -32.56
N ASP A 237 -13.85 -15.24 -33.21
CA ASP A 237 -12.46 -15.04 -33.64
C ASP A 237 -11.60 -14.29 -32.59
N VAL A 238 -12.15 -14.00 -31.40
CA VAL A 238 -11.49 -13.22 -30.35
C VAL A 238 -11.16 -14.12 -29.15
N MET A 239 -9.89 -14.11 -28.76
CA MET A 239 -9.44 -14.74 -27.52
C MET A 239 -9.80 -13.85 -26.33
N ARG A 240 -10.59 -14.36 -25.39
CA ARG A 240 -10.98 -13.65 -24.17
C ARG A 240 -10.41 -14.33 -22.93
N MET A 241 -10.03 -13.49 -21.96
CA MET A 241 -9.68 -13.88 -20.60
C MET A 241 -10.90 -13.60 -19.71
N GLN A 242 -11.36 -14.59 -18.96
CA GLN A 242 -12.52 -14.42 -18.08
C GLN A 242 -12.34 -15.17 -16.76
N PRO A 243 -12.85 -14.64 -15.64
CA PRO A 243 -12.83 -15.34 -14.36
C PRO A 243 -13.73 -16.58 -14.39
N VAL A 244 -13.32 -17.61 -13.66
CA VAL A 244 -14.07 -18.84 -13.44
C VAL A 244 -14.19 -19.10 -11.94
N ALA A 245 -15.40 -19.44 -11.49
CA ALA A 245 -15.67 -19.67 -10.07
C ALA A 245 -15.17 -21.04 -9.57
N ARG A 246 -14.89 -21.97 -10.48
CA ARG A 246 -14.56 -23.35 -10.15
C ARG A 246 -13.75 -24.00 -11.28
N VAL A 247 -12.65 -24.66 -10.93
CA VAL A 247 -11.89 -25.51 -11.86
C VAL A 247 -11.90 -26.94 -11.33
N GLU A 248 -12.62 -27.81 -12.02
CA GLU A 248 -12.77 -29.22 -11.64
C GLU A 248 -11.50 -30.02 -11.91
N VAL A 249 -11.10 -30.83 -10.94
CA VAL A 249 -10.03 -31.82 -11.03
C VAL A 249 -10.63 -33.21 -10.83
N ALA A 250 -10.98 -33.87 -11.94
CA ALA A 250 -11.58 -35.20 -11.92
C ALA A 250 -10.74 -36.22 -11.14
N ALA A 251 -11.37 -37.29 -10.65
CA ALA A 251 -10.68 -38.43 -10.06
C ALA A 251 -9.65 -39.02 -11.04
N GLY A 252 -8.42 -39.27 -10.57
CA GLY A 252 -7.30 -39.67 -11.43
C GLY A 252 -6.88 -38.62 -12.47
N GLY A 253 -7.44 -37.41 -12.40
CA GLY A 253 -7.33 -36.36 -13.40
C GLY A 253 -6.15 -35.41 -13.19
N ARG A 254 -5.94 -34.56 -14.19
CA ARG A 254 -4.89 -33.54 -14.22
C ARG A 254 -5.43 -32.24 -14.82
N VAL A 255 -5.14 -31.13 -14.15
CA VAL A 255 -5.42 -29.78 -14.64
C VAL A 255 -4.13 -28.97 -14.67
N GLU A 256 -3.85 -28.34 -15.81
CA GLU A 256 -2.73 -27.44 -15.99
C GLU A 256 -3.21 -26.00 -16.08
N LEU A 257 -2.73 -25.17 -15.16
CA LEU A 257 -2.81 -23.73 -15.27
C LEU A 257 -1.57 -23.26 -16.02
N LYS A 258 -1.73 -22.84 -17.29
CA LYS A 258 -0.64 -22.51 -18.22
C LYS A 258 -0.99 -21.32 -19.12
N PRO A 259 0.02 -20.66 -19.72
CA PRO A 259 -0.22 -19.60 -20.68
C PRO A 259 -1.17 -20.06 -21.80
N GLY A 260 -2.22 -19.28 -22.06
CA GLY A 260 -3.24 -19.62 -23.06
C GLY A 260 -4.31 -20.62 -22.61
N GLY A 261 -4.33 -21.03 -21.34
CA GLY A 261 -5.39 -21.85 -20.72
C GLY A 261 -5.86 -21.25 -19.41
N TYR A 262 -6.12 -22.11 -18.41
CA TYR A 262 -6.38 -21.65 -17.05
C TYR A 262 -5.15 -20.97 -16.46
N HIS A 263 -5.33 -19.97 -15.61
CA HIS A 263 -4.27 -19.32 -14.86
C HIS A 263 -4.84 -18.59 -13.64
N ILE A 264 -4.02 -18.33 -12.64
CA ILE A 264 -4.40 -17.48 -11.50
C ILE A 264 -3.96 -16.06 -11.83
N MET A 265 -4.88 -15.12 -11.79
CA MET A 265 -4.65 -13.70 -12.01
C MET A 265 -4.54 -12.98 -10.67
N LEU A 266 -3.38 -12.38 -10.41
CA LEU A 266 -3.12 -11.49 -9.27
C LEU A 266 -3.39 -10.06 -9.70
N MET A 267 -4.27 -9.35 -8.97
CA MET A 267 -4.69 -7.99 -9.29
C MET A 267 -4.40 -7.03 -8.14
N GLY A 268 -3.93 -5.83 -8.47
CA GLY A 268 -3.56 -4.83 -7.48
C GLY A 268 -2.36 -5.30 -6.67
N LEU A 269 -1.24 -5.57 -7.33
CA LEU A 269 -0.03 -6.05 -6.64
C LEU A 269 0.40 -5.07 -5.55
N THR A 270 0.55 -5.54 -4.32
CA THR A 270 0.90 -4.69 -3.16
C THR A 270 2.38 -4.33 -3.14
N ARG A 271 3.21 -5.03 -3.93
CA ARG A 271 4.62 -4.75 -4.19
C ARG A 271 5.02 -5.21 -5.59
N ALA A 272 6.19 -4.78 -6.07
CA ALA A 272 6.74 -5.32 -7.32
C ALA A 272 7.15 -6.81 -7.16
N LEU A 273 7.03 -7.58 -8.24
CA LEU A 273 7.49 -8.97 -8.33
C LEU A 273 8.73 -9.06 -9.21
N ALA A 274 9.88 -9.32 -8.60
CA ALA A 274 11.16 -9.43 -9.29
C ALA A 274 11.52 -10.88 -9.64
N VAL A 275 12.24 -11.09 -10.73
CA VAL A 275 12.72 -12.43 -11.14
C VAL A 275 13.60 -13.05 -10.05
N GLY A 276 13.37 -14.32 -9.75
CA GLY A 276 14.06 -15.07 -8.70
C GLY A 276 13.38 -15.01 -7.33
N GLU A 277 12.39 -14.13 -7.15
CA GLU A 277 11.57 -14.12 -5.94
C GLU A 277 10.66 -15.35 -5.88
N ARG A 278 10.17 -15.62 -4.67
CA ARG A 278 9.13 -16.60 -4.42
C ARG A 278 7.95 -15.90 -3.79
N ILE A 279 6.75 -16.22 -4.28
CA ILE A 279 5.50 -15.66 -3.78
C ILE A 279 4.57 -16.78 -3.30
N PRO A 280 3.96 -16.63 -2.12
CA PRO A 280 3.01 -17.61 -1.62
C PRO A 280 1.66 -17.46 -2.34
N ILE A 281 1.07 -18.60 -2.68
CA ILE A 281 -0.28 -18.71 -3.24
C ILE A 281 -1.02 -19.75 -2.42
N VAL A 282 -2.16 -19.36 -1.86
CA VAL A 282 -3.06 -20.27 -1.15
C VAL A 282 -4.12 -20.75 -2.13
N LEU A 283 -4.28 -22.06 -2.22
CA LEU A 283 -5.28 -22.73 -3.05
C LEU A 283 -6.34 -23.34 -2.13
N GLN A 284 -7.60 -23.01 -2.34
CA GLN A 284 -8.73 -23.61 -1.63
C GLN A 284 -9.43 -24.60 -2.56
N PHE A 285 -9.46 -25.85 -2.12
CA PHE A 285 -10.18 -26.93 -2.78
C PHE A 285 -11.54 -27.17 -2.12
N GLU A 286 -12.52 -27.56 -2.92
CA GLU A 286 -13.91 -27.78 -2.50
C GLU A 286 -14.03 -28.86 -1.41
N HIS A 287 -13.22 -29.91 -1.50
CA HIS A 287 -13.26 -31.05 -0.56
C HIS A 287 -11.97 -31.23 0.24
N SER A 288 -10.79 -31.06 -0.38
CA SER A 288 -9.51 -31.33 0.28
C SER A 288 -9.04 -30.22 1.24
N GLY A 289 -9.66 -29.04 1.23
CA GLY A 289 -9.29 -27.91 2.08
C GLY A 289 -8.26 -26.99 1.43
N GLN A 290 -7.46 -26.29 2.25
CA GLN A 290 -6.49 -25.30 1.78
C GLN A 290 -5.07 -25.83 1.78
N VAL A 291 -4.26 -25.34 0.82
CA VAL A 291 -2.83 -25.59 0.76
C VAL A 291 -2.08 -24.37 0.24
N ALA A 292 -0.96 -24.04 0.88
CA ALA A 292 -0.04 -23.01 0.40
C ALA A 292 0.99 -23.62 -0.56
N VAL A 293 1.24 -22.94 -1.67
CA VAL A 293 2.30 -23.28 -2.63
C VAL A 293 3.15 -22.04 -2.92
N GLU A 294 4.44 -22.24 -3.15
CA GLU A 294 5.38 -21.17 -3.50
C GLU A 294 5.56 -21.11 -5.02
N ALA A 295 5.16 -19.99 -5.62
CA ALA A 295 5.39 -19.72 -7.03
C ALA A 295 6.72 -18.97 -7.22
N THR A 296 7.63 -19.51 -8.03
CA THR A 296 8.88 -18.82 -8.38
C THR A 296 8.61 -17.79 -9.47
N VAL A 297 9.03 -16.53 -9.26
CA VAL A 297 8.91 -15.47 -10.27
C VAL A 297 9.99 -15.69 -11.32
N THR A 298 9.59 -15.96 -12.56
CA THR A 298 10.51 -16.15 -13.68
C THR A 298 10.01 -15.44 -14.93
N SER A 299 10.95 -14.99 -15.74
CA SER A 299 10.63 -14.62 -17.12
C SER A 299 10.24 -15.88 -17.90
N PRO A 300 9.20 -15.81 -18.76
CA PRO A 300 8.85 -16.89 -19.67
C PRO A 300 9.93 -17.14 -20.73
#